data_AF-A0A969JLV8-F1
#
_entry.id   AF-A0A969JLV8-F1
#
_cell.length_a   1.000
_cell.length_b   1.000
_cell.length_c   1.000
_cell.angle_alpha   90.00
_cell.angle_beta   90.00
_cell.angle_gamma   90.00
#
_symmetry.space_group_name_H-M   'P 1'
#
loop_
_entity.id
_entity.type
_entity.pdbx_description
1 polymer ?
#
loop_
_entity_poly.entity_id
_entity_poly.type
_entity_poly.pdbx_seq_one_letter_code
_entity_poly.pdbx_strand_id
1 'polypeptide(L)' 'MRRLFKKGERVRSKIDGKVMEVLKYLKANLVEVKWFDQEKKEVRTNKIKEDKLSKAA' A
#
# COMPACT_ATOMS: atom_id res chain seq x y z
N MET A 1 5.71 0.49 17.98
CA MET A 1 5.39 1.08 16.66
C MET A 1 3.94 0.76 16.34
N ARG A 2 3.06 1.75 16.34
CA ARG A 2 1.63 1.54 16.04
C ARG A 2 1.49 1.30 14.55
N ARG A 3 0.86 0.19 14.15
CA ARG A 3 0.55 -0.10 12.74
C ARG A 3 -0.85 0.43 12.43
N LEU A 4 -0.99 1.30 11.45
CA LEU A 4 -2.29 1.86 11.01
C LEU A 4 -3.08 0.89 10.11
N PHE A 5 -2.37 -0.01 9.44
CA PHE A 5 -2.92 -1.00 8.51
C PHE A 5 -2.51 -2.42 8.90
N LYS A 6 -3.29 -3.40 8.45
CA LYS A 6 -3.03 -4.84 8.60
C LYS A 6 -2.57 -5.43 7.27
N LYS A 7 -1.84 -6.55 7.32
CA LYS A 7 -1.55 -7.33 6.11
C LYS A 7 -2.87 -7.78 5.47
N GLY A 8 -2.96 -7.65 4.15
CA GLY A 8 -4.17 -7.92 3.37
C GLY A 8 -5.19 -6.76 3.35
N GLU A 9 -4.96 -5.70 4.11
CA GLU A 9 -5.86 -4.54 4.11
C GLU A 9 -5.73 -3.76 2.79
N ARG A 10 -6.87 -3.33 2.25
CA ARG A 10 -6.93 -2.44 1.09
C ARG A 10 -6.68 -1.00 1.54
N VAL A 11 -5.68 -0.39 0.93
CA VAL A 11 -5.28 0.99 1.18
C VAL A 11 -5.31 1.77 -0.12
N ARG A 12 -5.55 3.07 -0.02
CA ARG A 12 -5.49 3.99 -1.15
C ARG A 12 -4.25 4.84 -0.99
N SER A 13 -3.50 5.01 -2.06
CA SER A 13 -2.41 5.97 -2.11
C SER A 13 -2.96 7.39 -2.27
N LYS A 14 -2.48 8.30 -1.42
CA LYS A 14 -2.86 9.73 -1.45
C LYS A 14 -2.21 10.48 -2.62
N ILE A 15 -1.19 9.90 -3.24
CA ILE A 15 -0.41 10.56 -4.31
C ILE A 15 -1.12 10.40 -5.66
N ASP A 16 -1.50 9.17 -5.99
CA ASP A 16 -2.02 8.77 -7.30
C ASP A 16 -3.45 8.22 -7.24
N GLY A 17 -4.05 8.13 -6.04
CA GLY A 17 -5.41 7.63 -5.86
C GLY A 17 -5.58 6.12 -6.06
N LYS A 18 -4.50 5.38 -6.33
CA LYS A 18 -4.57 3.95 -6.64
C LYS A 18 -4.89 3.14 -5.38
N VAL A 19 -5.72 2.12 -5.55
CA VAL A 19 -6.04 1.14 -4.50
C VAL A 19 -5.03 0.01 -4.56
N MET A 20 -4.44 -0.31 -3.42
CA MET A 20 -3.37 -1.27 -3.24
C MET A 20 -3.66 -2.18 -2.04
N GLU A 21 -3.03 -3.34 -1.99
CA GLU A 21 -3.12 -4.29 -0.87
C GLU A 21 -1.83 -4.27 -0.07
N VAL A 22 -1.94 -4.21 1.25
CA VAL A 22 -0.78 -4.24 2.15
C VAL A 22 -0.20 -5.64 2.25
N LEU A 23 1.09 -5.80 1.94
CA LEU A 23 1.81 -7.06 2.08
C LEU A 23 2.48 -7.20 3.44
N LYS A 24 3.26 -6.20 3.85
CA LYS A 24 3.97 -6.21 5.13
C LYS A 24 4.35 -4.81 5.58
N TYR A 25 4.53 -4.70 6.89
CA TYR A 25 5.12 -3.54 7.52
C TYR A 25 6.63 -3.70 7.62
N LEU A 26 7.35 -2.65 7.21
CA LEU A 26 8.78 -2.52 7.31
C LEU A 26 9.14 -1.52 8.43
N LYS A 27 10.44 -1.40 8.71
CA LYS A 27 10.95 -0.39 9.65
C LYS A 27 10.69 1.02 9.11
N ALA A 28 10.76 2.02 9.99
CA ALA A 28 10.58 3.44 9.65
C ALA A 28 9.22 3.80 9.02
N ASN A 29 8.13 3.13 9.46
CA ASN A 29 6.76 3.37 8.99
C ASN A 29 6.63 3.20 7.46
N LEU A 30 7.40 2.28 6.87
CA LEU A 30 7.27 1.89 5.48
C LEU A 30 6.32 0.70 5.38
N VAL A 31 5.44 0.75 4.39
CA VAL A 31 4.47 -0.29 4.10
C VAL A 31 4.75 -0.80 2.70
N GLU A 32 5.00 -2.10 2.61
CA GLU A 32 5.09 -2.76 1.31
C GLU A 32 3.68 -3.08 0.84
N VAL A 33 3.34 -2.60 -0.35
CA VAL A 33 2.03 -2.71 -0.95
C VAL A 33 2.15 -3.33 -2.33
N LYS A 34 1.11 -4.02 -2.77
CA LYS A 34 0.97 -4.50 -4.15
C LYS A 34 -0.27 -3.97 -4.81
N TRP A 35 -0.23 -3.80 -6.12
CA TRP A 35 -1.42 -3.55 -6.93
C TRP A 35 -1.26 -4.19 -8.29
N PHE A 36 -2.38 -4.38 -8.96
CA PHE A 36 -2.39 -4.85 -10.34
C PHE A 36 -2.27 -3.63 -11.26
N ASP A 37 -1.21 -3.60 -12.06
CA ASP A 37 -1.02 -2.60 -13.09
C ASP A 37 -1.80 -3.02 -14.34
N GLN A 38 -2.87 -2.28 -14.65
CA GLN A 38 -3.75 -2.62 -15.77
C GLN A 38 -3.08 -2.43 -17.14
N GLU A 39 -2.12 -1.50 -17.26
CA GLU A 39 -1.45 -1.23 -18.52
C GLU A 39 -0.49 -2.35 -18.87
N LYS A 40 0.31 -2.77 -17.90
CA LYS A 40 1.32 -3.82 -18.09
C LYS A 40 0.81 -5.23 -17.78
N LYS A 41 -0.43 -5.35 -17.30
CA LYS A 41 -1.08 -6.59 -16.87
C LYS A 41 -0.23 -7.41 -15.89
N GLU A 42 0.47 -6.73 -14.99
CA GLU A 42 1.40 -7.33 -14.03
C GLU A 42 1.10 -6.89 -12.59
N VAL A 43 1.43 -7.73 -11.61
CA VAL A 43 1.37 -7.33 -10.19
C VAL A 43 2.65 -6.56 -9.87
N ARG A 44 2.50 -5.32 -9.41
CA ARG A 44 3.60 -4.51 -8.93
C ARG A 44 3.63 -4.43 -7.44
N THR A 45 4.83 -4.34 -6.89
CA THR A 45 5.07 -4.11 -5.46
C THR A 45 5.85 -2.82 -5.27
N ASN A 46 5.50 -2.03 -4.27
CA ASN A 46 6.25 -0.83 -3.91
C ASN A 46 6.29 -0.64 -2.39
N LYS A 47 7.23 0.18 -1.92
CA LYS A 47 7.39 0.54 -0.51
C LYS A 47 6.98 1.99 -0.35
N ILE A 48 5.85 2.22 0.29
CA ILE A 48 5.28 3.55 0.47
C ILE A 48 5.29 3.88 1.96
N LYS A 49 5.59 5.13 2.31
CA LYS A 49 5.47 5.56 3.70
C LYS A 49 3.99 5.60 4.11
N GLU A 50 3.74 5.16 5.34
CA GLU A 50 2.40 4.98 5.90
C GLU A 50 1.56 6.26 5.90
N ASP A 51 2.18 7.43 6.06
CA ASP A 51 1.56 8.76 6.01
C ASP A 51 0.92 9.08 4.64
N LYS A 52 1.47 8.49 3.57
CA LYS A 52 0.98 8.65 2.19
C LYS A 52 -0.13 7.67 1.81
N LEU A 53 -0.56 6.82 2.74
CA LEU A 53 -1.64 5.86 2.55
C LEU A 53 -2.87 6.26 3.38
N SER A 54 -4.04 5.90 2.90
CA SER A 54 -5.31 5.96 3.63
C SER A 54 -6.03 4.61 3.54
N LYS A 55 -6.94 4.33 4.47
CA LYS A 55 -7.80 3.14 4.34
C LYS A 55 -8.69 3.32 3.12
N ALA A 56 -8.72 2.32 2.26
CA ALA A 56 -9.74 2.25 1.23
C ALA A 56 -11.02 1.70 1.89
N ALA A 57 -12.06 2.53 1.95
CA ALA A 57 -13.40 2.11 2.37
C ALA A 57 -13.99 1.09 1.39
#